data_AF-A0A101XP75-F1
#
_entry.id   AF-A0A101XP75-F1
#
_cell.length_a   1.000
_cell.length_b   1.000
_cell.length_c   1.000
_cell.angle_alpha   90.00
_cell.angle_beta   90.00
_cell.angle_gamma   90.00
#
_symmetry.space_group_name_H-M   'P 1'
#
loop_
_entity.id
_entity.type
_entity.pdbx_description
1 polymer ?
#
loop_
_entity_poly.entity_id
_entity_poly.type
_entity_poly.pdbx_seq_one_letter_code
_entity_poly.pdbx_strand_id
1 'polypeptide(L)'
;METLLTKGHTVEGKYLDAKPKVISVSKSRQITLPIQYYRELGIHDEVECLLRNDEIVIRPVRRGDDFSEEILKDLIQQGYNGEALLTEFQRLRDGIRPAVKRMVDEAHQAAKDRMDSRSPEEQLIELFRDDSVEQGD
;
A
#
# COMPACT_ATOMS: atom_id res chain seq x y z
N MET A 1 -13.64 -31.19 -25.80
CA MET A 1 -12.54 -31.22 -24.80
C MET A 1 -12.25 -29.79 -24.43
N GLU A 2 -12.90 -29.26 -23.40
CA GLU A 2 -12.55 -27.94 -22.84
C GLU A 2 -12.47 -28.08 -21.33
N THR A 3 -11.25 -28.26 -20.86
CA THR A 3 -10.90 -28.32 -19.46
C THR A 3 -10.87 -26.91 -18.87
N LEU A 4 -11.65 -26.76 -17.80
CA LEU A 4 -11.56 -25.84 -16.67
C LEU A 4 -10.15 -25.31 -16.36
N LEU A 5 -10.10 -24.09 -15.77
CA LEU A 5 -9.06 -23.46 -14.91
C LEU A 5 -8.96 -21.96 -15.30
N THR A 6 -9.01 -20.93 -14.45
CA THR A 6 -9.08 -20.75 -13.00
C THR A 6 -9.56 -19.32 -12.75
N LYS A 7 -10.40 -19.09 -11.73
CA LYS A 7 -10.83 -17.74 -11.33
C LYS A 7 -9.63 -16.94 -10.82
N GLY A 8 -9.11 -16.02 -11.63
CA GLY A 8 -8.10 -15.04 -11.19
C GLY A 8 -8.77 -13.94 -10.38
N HIS A 9 -8.32 -13.75 -9.14
CA HIS A 9 -8.72 -12.60 -8.31
C HIS A 9 -8.32 -11.30 -9.02
N THR A 10 -9.32 -10.52 -9.40
CA THR A 10 -9.17 -9.15 -9.89
C THR A 10 -8.58 -8.29 -8.77
N VAL A 11 -7.34 -7.86 -8.91
CA VAL A 11 -6.85 -6.67 -8.20
C VAL A 11 -7.55 -5.47 -8.83
N GLU A 12 -8.50 -4.87 -8.11
CA GLU A 12 -9.13 -3.59 -8.50
C GLU A 12 -8.09 -2.47 -8.45
N GLY A 13 -7.21 -2.41 -9.45
CA GLY A 13 -6.39 -1.25 -9.75
C GLY A 13 -7.09 -0.43 -10.82
N LYS A 14 -7.32 0.87 -10.57
CA LYS A 14 -7.75 1.78 -11.63
C LYS A 14 -6.65 1.86 -12.68
N TYR A 15 -6.92 1.38 -13.90
CA TYR A 15 -6.00 1.55 -15.02
C TYR A 15 -5.94 3.04 -15.39
N LEU A 16 -4.75 3.65 -15.30
CA LEU A 16 -4.53 5.04 -15.72
C LEU A 16 -4.66 5.20 -17.23
N ASP A 17 -4.31 4.16 -17.98
CA ASP A 17 -4.45 4.11 -19.44
C ASP A 17 -5.62 3.20 -19.80
N ALA A 18 -6.47 3.63 -20.74
CA ALA A 18 -7.59 2.84 -21.24
C ALA A 18 -7.16 1.55 -21.99
N LYS A 19 -5.88 1.42 -22.35
CA LYS A 19 -5.32 0.28 -23.09
C LYS A 19 -3.88 -0.04 -22.62
N PRO A 20 -3.49 -1.31 -22.55
CA PRO A 20 -2.13 -1.70 -22.18
C PRO A 20 -1.12 -1.31 -23.26
N LYS A 21 0.04 -0.78 -22.84
CA LYS A 21 1.17 -0.54 -23.75
C LYS A 21 2.03 -1.79 -23.86
N VAL A 22 2.11 -2.36 -25.05
CA VAL A 22 3.04 -3.46 -25.36
C VAL A 22 4.41 -2.86 -25.65
N ILE A 23 5.43 -3.30 -24.91
CA ILE A 23 6.83 -2.87 -25.08
C ILE A 23 7.72 -4.05 -25.43
N SER A 24 8.80 -3.79 -26.16
CA SER A 24 9.78 -4.82 -26.51
C SER A 24 10.75 -5.09 -25.37
N VAL A 25 11.23 -6.34 -25.32
CA VAL A 25 12.28 -6.77 -24.39
C VAL A 25 13.58 -6.90 -25.18
N SER A 26 14.64 -6.28 -24.70
CA SER A 26 15.97 -6.38 -25.32
C SER A 26 16.57 -7.78 -25.14
N LYS A 27 17.60 -8.11 -25.91
CA LYS A 27 18.34 -9.39 -25.77
C LYS A 27 18.95 -9.57 -24.37
N SER A 28 19.31 -8.45 -23.73
CA SER A 28 19.82 -8.41 -22.36
C SER A 28 18.72 -8.36 -21.31
N ARG A 29 17.46 -8.64 -21.70
CA ARG A 29 16.27 -8.65 -20.83
C ARG A 29 15.95 -7.26 -20.23
N GLN A 30 16.41 -6.19 -20.89
CA GLN A 30 16.08 -4.83 -20.48
C GLN A 30 14.78 -4.42 -21.16
N ILE A 31 13.94 -3.71 -20.42
CA ILE A 31 12.76 -3.02 -20.94
C ILE A 31 12.95 -1.53 -20.77
N THR A 32 12.57 -0.76 -21.78
CA THR A 32 12.55 0.70 -21.66
C THR A 32 11.21 1.10 -21.04
N LEU A 33 11.25 1.70 -19.86
CA LEU A 33 10.05 2.18 -19.19
C LEU A 33 9.49 3.42 -19.92
N PRO A 34 8.23 3.40 -20.39
CA PRO A 34 7.59 4.59 -20.95
C PRO A 34 7.59 5.78 -19.98
N ILE A 35 7.89 6.97 -20.51
CA ILE A 35 8.09 8.20 -19.71
C ILE A 35 6.87 8.58 -18.85
N GLN A 36 5.65 8.27 -19.30
CA GLN A 36 4.43 8.51 -18.55
C GLN A 36 4.43 7.70 -17.25
N TYR A 37 4.76 6.40 -17.30
CA TYR A 37 4.81 5.57 -16.10
C TYR A 37 5.93 5.97 -15.15
N TYR A 38 7.09 6.35 -15.68
CA TYR A 38 8.20 6.86 -14.88
C TYR A 38 7.77 8.08 -14.03
N ARG A 39 7.06 9.03 -14.64
CA ARG A 39 6.58 10.25 -13.97
C ARG A 39 5.44 9.98 -12.99
N GLU A 40 4.41 9.25 -13.43
CA GLU A 40 3.22 8.98 -12.61
C GLU A 40 3.53 8.12 -11.38
N LEU A 41 4.44 7.14 -11.51
CA LEU A 41 4.89 6.33 -10.38
C LEU A 41 5.94 7.03 -9.52
N GLY A 42 6.42 8.21 -9.90
CA GLY A 42 7.49 8.92 -9.19
C GLY A 42 8.76 8.09 -9.08
N ILE A 43 9.12 7.37 -10.16
CA ILE A 43 10.33 6.56 -10.20
C ILE A 43 11.54 7.49 -10.32
N HIS A 44 12.58 7.19 -9.55
CA HIS A 44 13.88 7.86 -9.63
C HIS A 44 14.92 6.82 -10.09
N ASP A 45 15.89 6.49 -9.24
CA ASP A 45 17.03 5.67 -9.63
C ASP A 45 16.78 4.16 -9.50
N GLU A 46 15.87 3.75 -8.61
CA GLU A 46 15.68 2.35 -8.24
C GLU A 46 14.21 1.94 -8.20
N VAL A 47 13.94 0.73 -8.68
CA VAL A 47 12.65 0.06 -8.61
C VAL A 47 12.81 -1.33 -8.03
N GLU A 48 11.83 -1.75 -7.24
CA GLU A 48 11.70 -3.13 -6.80
C GLU A 48 10.86 -3.91 -7.81
N CYS A 49 11.29 -5.12 -8.12
CA CYS A 49 10.69 -6.00 -9.11
C CYS A 49 10.30 -7.31 -8.43
N LEU A 50 9.01 -7.65 -8.50
CA LEU A 50 8.43 -8.82 -7.84
C LEU A 50 7.73 -9.69 -8.88
N LEU A 51 7.78 -11.02 -8.72
CA LEU A 51 6.98 -11.95 -9.51
C LEU A 51 5.72 -12.32 -8.72
N ARG A 52 4.54 -12.17 -9.31
CA ARG A 52 3.25 -12.54 -8.71
C ARG A 52 2.33 -13.11 -9.77
N ASN A 53 1.89 -14.37 -9.63
CA ASN A 53 0.89 -15.00 -10.50
C ASN A 53 1.15 -14.78 -12.01
N ASP A 54 2.39 -15.03 -12.45
CA ASP A 54 2.87 -14.80 -13.83
C ASP A 54 2.98 -13.33 -14.28
N GLU A 55 2.83 -12.37 -13.37
CA GLU A 55 3.04 -10.95 -13.61
C GLU A 55 4.35 -10.47 -12.97
N ILE A 56 5.02 -9.53 -13.65
CA ILE A 56 6.10 -8.74 -13.07
C ILE A 56 5.50 -7.44 -12.53
N VAL A 57 5.55 -7.25 -11.22
CA VAL A 57 5.15 -6.01 -10.55
C VAL A 57 6.37 -5.16 -10.30
N ILE A 58 6.40 -3.97 -10.91
CA ILE A 58 7.46 -2.98 -10.73
C ILE A 58 6.93 -1.87 -9.84
N ARG A 59 7.58 -1.61 -8.72
CA ARG A 59 7.25 -0.52 -7.79
C ARG A 59 8.47 0.35 -7.51
N PRO A 60 8.33 1.69 -7.37
CA PRO A 60 9.44 2.54 -6.95
C PRO A 60 9.96 2.10 -5.59
N VAL A 61 11.29 2.11 -5.40
CA VAL A 61 11.86 1.93 -4.07
C VAL A 61 11.57 3.18 -3.25
N ARG A 62 10.66 3.08 -2.28
CA ARG A 62 10.42 4.14 -1.30
C ARG A 62 11.49 4.07 -0.21
N ARG A 63 12.59 4.79 -0.41
CA ARG A 63 13.61 4.99 0.64
C ARG A 63 13.03 5.87 1.74
N GLY A 64 12.42 5.24 2.73
CA GLY A 64 11.86 5.94 3.89
C GLY A 64 10.49 6.50 3.59
N ASP A 65 9.47 5.96 4.25
CA ASP A 65 8.34 6.81 4.58
C ASP A 65 8.95 7.91 5.46
N ASP A 66 8.89 9.16 4.99
CA ASP A 66 9.78 10.23 5.42
C ASP A 66 9.36 10.83 6.77
N PHE A 67 9.15 9.99 7.77
CA PHE A 67 8.88 10.41 9.16
C PHE A 67 10.11 11.05 9.82
N SER A 68 11.20 11.22 9.07
CA SER A 68 12.46 11.78 9.54
C SER A 68 12.23 13.16 10.14
N GLU A 69 11.41 13.99 9.50
CA GLU A 69 11.14 15.35 9.95
C GLU A 69 10.31 15.37 11.24
N GLU A 70 9.25 14.57 11.31
CA GLU A 70 8.37 14.44 12.47
C GLU A 70 9.12 13.87 13.69
N ILE A 71 9.92 12.82 13.49
CA ILE A 71 10.76 12.24 14.53
C ILE A 71 11.75 13.30 15.05
N LEU A 72 12.38 14.07 14.15
CA LEU A 72 13.31 15.12 14.56
C LEU A 72 12.60 16.24 15.34
N LYS A 73 11.41 16.68 14.90
CA LYS A 73 10.61 17.67 15.63
C LYS A 73 10.27 17.18 17.04
N ASP A 74 9.83 15.94 17.17
CA ASP A 74 9.47 15.35 18.46
C ASP A 74 10.67 15.23 19.39
N LEU A 75 11.84 14.80 18.87
CA LEU A 75 13.04 14.65 19.68
C LEU A 75 13.64 16.00 20.10
N ILE A 76 13.57 17.02 19.23
CA ILE A 76 13.96 18.38 19.58
C ILE A 76 13.01 18.95 20.65
N GLN A 77 11.71 18.71 20.53
CA GLN A 77 10.72 19.13 21.53
C GLN A 77 10.92 18.45 22.88
N GLN A 78 11.38 17.19 22.88
CA GLN A 78 11.77 16.45 24.08
C GLN A 78 13.11 16.92 24.68
N GLY A 79 13.81 17.85 24.01
CA GLY A 79 15.06 18.45 24.50
C GLY A 79 16.32 17.65 24.19
N TYR A 80 16.25 16.67 23.27
CA TYR A 80 17.44 15.94 22.81
C TYR A 80 18.29 16.83 21.91
N ASN A 81 19.60 16.82 22.12
CA ASN A 81 20.58 17.62 21.38
C ASN A 81 21.86 16.82 21.12
N GLY A 82 22.64 17.22 20.12
CA GLY A 82 23.97 16.65 19.83
C GLY A 82 23.93 15.14 19.54
N GLU A 83 24.85 14.37 20.12
CA GLU A 83 24.91 12.92 19.90
C GLU A 83 23.71 12.15 20.50
N ALA A 84 23.08 12.68 21.54
CA ALA A 84 21.89 12.06 22.13
C ALA A 84 20.70 12.11 21.16
N LEU A 85 20.56 13.20 20.40
CA LEU A 85 19.54 13.35 19.36
C LEU A 85 19.75 12.33 18.23
N LEU A 86 20.99 12.17 17.76
CA LEU A 86 21.34 11.20 16.72
C LEU A 86 21.06 9.76 17.16
N THR A 87 21.41 9.42 18.41
CA THR A 87 21.20 8.09 18.96
C THR A 87 19.72 7.73 19.05
N GLU A 88 18.91 8.62 19.62
CA GLU A 88 17.46 8.38 19.73
C GLU A 88 16.75 8.43 18.37
N PHE A 89 17.19 9.30 17.46
CA PHE A 89 16.65 9.36 16.10
C PHE A 89 16.81 8.02 15.37
N GLN A 90 18.01 7.42 15.44
CA GLN A 90 18.26 6.10 14.84
C GLN A 90 17.37 5.03 15.49
N ARG A 91 17.28 5.03 16.82
CA ARG A 91 16.46 4.07 17.57
C ARG A 91 14.98 4.15 17.19
N LEU A 92 14.41 5.35 17.11
CA LEU A 92 13.00 5.54 16.74
C LEU A 92 12.75 5.20 15.28
N ARG A 93 13.59 5.70 14.36
CA ARG A 93 13.45 5.45 12.91
C ARG A 93 13.41 3.96 12.60
N ASP A 94 14.26 3.18 13.25
CA ASP A 94 14.35 1.74 13.01
C ASP A 94 13.14 0.98 13.59
N GLY A 95 12.52 1.48 14.66
CA GLY A 95 11.32 0.90 15.30
C GLY A 95 9.98 1.27 14.66
N ILE A 96 9.90 2.40 13.96
CA ILE A 96 8.64 2.91 13.41
C ILE A 96 8.11 2.03 12.28
N ARG A 97 8.94 1.63 11.31
CA ARG A 97 8.50 0.76 10.21
C ARG A 97 7.82 -0.54 10.67
N PRO A 98 8.41 -1.34 11.58
CA PRO A 98 7.75 -2.56 12.06
C PRO A 98 6.54 -2.28 12.96
N ALA A 99 6.45 -1.12 13.61
CA ALA A 99 5.26 -0.72 14.36
C ALA A 99 4.10 -0.37 13.41
N VAL A 100 4.35 0.46 12.40
CA VAL A 100 3.36 0.84 11.38
C VAL A 100 2.85 -0.38 10.63
N LYS A 101 3.74 -1.28 10.22
CA LYS A 101 3.34 -2.53 9.55
C LYS A 101 2.40 -3.37 10.43
N ARG A 102 2.73 -3.54 11.71
CA ARG A 102 1.89 -4.28 12.66
C ARG A 102 0.50 -3.63 12.81
N MET A 103 0.44 -2.31 12.89
CA MET A 103 -0.82 -1.57 13.00
C MET A 103 -1.71 -1.76 11.75
N VAL A 104 -1.10 -1.77 10.56
CA VAL A 104 -1.81 -2.07 9.29
C VAL A 104 -2.28 -3.52 9.25
N ASP A 105 -1.43 -4.45 9.66
CA ASP A 105 -1.76 -5.88 9.70
C ASP A 105 -2.92 -6.17 10.67
N GLU A 106 -2.93 -5.54 11.86
CA GLU A 106 -4.01 -5.61 12.85
C GLU A 106 -5.32 -5.04 12.30
N ALA A 107 -5.28 -3.88 11.63
CA ALA A 107 -6.46 -3.29 11.02
C ALA A 107 -7.05 -4.20 9.92
N HIS A 108 -6.21 -4.84 9.11
CA HIS A 108 -6.67 -5.82 8.12
C HIS A 108 -7.27 -7.08 8.77
N GLN A 109 -6.70 -7.56 9.88
CA GLN A 109 -7.24 -8.68 10.63
C GLN A 109 -8.61 -8.34 11.23
N ALA A 110 -8.73 -7.20 11.91
CA ALA A 110 -9.99 -6.74 12.47
C ALA A 110 -11.09 -6.56 11.40
N ALA A 111 -10.72 -6.10 10.20
CA ALA A 111 -11.64 -6.02 9.07
C ALA A 111 -12.11 -7.41 8.60
N LYS A 112 -11.19 -8.38 8.48
CA LYS A 112 -11.53 -9.76 8.09
C LYS A 112 -12.38 -10.47 9.14
N ASP A 113 -12.06 -10.33 10.42
CA ASP A 113 -12.80 -10.96 11.51
C ASP A 113 -14.25 -10.44 11.58
N ARG A 114 -14.48 -9.16 11.24
CA ARG A 114 -15.83 -8.61 11.08
C ARG A 114 -16.59 -9.16 9.87
N MET A 115 -15.87 -9.53 8.81
CA MET A 115 -16.46 -10.09 7.58
C MET A 115 -16.77 -11.58 7.71
N ASP A 116 -15.95 -12.36 8.43
CA ASP A 116 -16.13 -13.82 8.58
C ASP A 116 -17.14 -14.18 9.68
N SER A 117 -17.42 -13.28 10.63
CA SER A 117 -18.35 -13.55 11.75
C SER A 117 -19.82 -13.26 11.45
N ARG A 118 -20.17 -12.76 10.26
CA ARG A 118 -21.54 -12.37 9.89
C ARG A 118 -21.89 -12.74 8.45
N SER A 119 -23.14 -13.10 8.19
CA SER A 119 -23.63 -13.30 6.83
C SER A 119 -23.47 -12.01 6.01
N PRO A 120 -23.04 -12.06 4.73
CA PRO A 120 -22.97 -10.89 3.86
C PRO A 120 -24.29 -10.09 3.78
N GLU A 121 -25.41 -10.76 4.01
CA GLU A 121 -26.75 -10.16 4.02
C GLU A 121 -26.99 -9.30 5.27
N GLU A 122 -26.50 -9.73 6.44
CA GLU A 122 -26.61 -8.99 7.69
C GLU A 122 -25.71 -7.73 7.70
N GLN A 123 -24.55 -7.81 7.04
CA GLN A 123 -23.62 -6.69 6.88
C GLN A 123 -24.20 -5.59 5.99
N LEU A 124 -24.91 -5.98 4.92
CA LEU A 124 -25.63 -5.07 4.02
C LEU A 124 -26.78 -4.35 4.74
N ILE A 125 -27.53 -5.06 5.58
CA ILE A 125 -28.68 -4.48 6.31
C ILE A 125 -28.23 -3.43 7.33
N GLU A 126 -27.12 -3.62 8.04
CA GLU A 126 -26.61 -2.61 8.99
C GLU A 126 -25.96 -1.41 8.30
N LEU A 127 -25.25 -1.61 7.19
CA LEU A 127 -24.57 -0.52 6.48
C LEU A 127 -25.57 0.46 5.82
N PHE A 128 -26.74 -0.05 5.41
CA PHE A 128 -27.86 0.74 4.88
C PHE A 128 -28.98 0.95 5.91
N ARG A 129 -28.74 0.70 7.21
CA ARG A 129 -29.58 1.26 8.28
C ARG A 129 -29.30 2.74 8.36
N ASP A 130 -29.87 3.46 7.40
CA ASP A 130 -29.95 4.91 7.42
C ASP A 130 -30.82 5.31 8.62
N ASP A 131 -30.34 6.28 9.40
CA ASP A 131 -31.03 6.89 10.55
C ASP A 131 -32.20 7.77 10.06
N SER A 132 -33.13 7.18 9.31
CA SER A 132 -34.40 7.80 8.94
C SER A 132 -35.45 7.50 10.00
N VAL A 133 -35.24 8.01 11.21
CA VAL A 133 -36.34 8.28 12.15
C VAL A 133 -36.17 9.67 12.74
N GLU A 134 -36.44 10.69 11.92
CA GLU A 134 -37.15 11.87 12.41
C GLU A 134 -38.48 11.95 11.65
N GLN A 135 -39.53 11.42 12.27
CA GLN A 135 -40.88 11.93 12.08
C GLN A 135 -41.47 12.25 13.44
N GLY A 136 -41.89 13.50 13.60
CA GLY A 136 -43.04 13.87 14.43
C GLY A 136 -42.75 14.82 15.58
N ASP A 137 -42.88 16.13 15.31
CA ASP A 137 -44.01 16.90 15.86
C ASP A 137 -44.38 18.05 14.91
#